data_AF-A0A383A3W2-F1
#
_entry.id   AF-A0A383A3W2-F1
#
_cell.length_a   1.000
_cell.length_b   1.000
_cell.length_c   1.000
_cell.angle_alpha   90.00
_cell.angle_beta   90.00
_cell.angle_gamma   90.00
#
_symmetry.space_group_name_H-M   'P 1'
#
loop_
_entity.id
_entity.type
_entity.pdbx_description
1 polymer ?
#
loop_
_entity_poly.entity_id
_entity_poly.type
_entity_poly.pdbx_seq_one_letter_code
_entity_poly.pdbx_strand_id
1 'polypeptide(L)'
;ESDHENPTRIVIVPRSNRVDCDQLMLHLFATTDLERNYRVNMNVIGLDGKPQVKSLIPLLKEWLQFRTQVVVNRLQFRLNKILERLHVLEGLLVAYLNIDEVIAIIRREEKPKPVLIAKFKLSEIQAEAILELKLRHLAKLEEIKIKNEVEQLEKDRKTIELLLSSETRLKTFIKKELRVILEEFGDQRRCQIISDVPSAQAFNDQDMIPAENVTVVLSEKGWIKAAKGHEIESSSLNYKSGDTFLKDAKGRSN
;
A
#
# COMPACT_ATOMS: atom_id res chain seq x y z
N GLU A 1 12.76 -20.31 22.06
CA GLU A 1 13.96 -19.54 22.45
C GLU A 1 13.87 -18.12 21.87
N SER A 2 12.71 -17.46 22.00
CA SER A 2 12.53 -16.09 21.48
C SER A 2 13.15 -15.08 22.45
N ASP A 3 13.84 -14.09 21.91
CA ASP A 3 14.47 -13.00 22.67
C ASP A 3 14.41 -11.69 21.86
N HIS A 4 15.15 -10.66 22.29
CA HIS A 4 15.18 -9.36 21.60
C HIS A 4 15.84 -9.45 20.22
N GLU A 5 16.86 -10.31 20.06
CA GLU A 5 17.58 -10.48 18.80
C GLU A 5 16.82 -11.38 17.82
N ASN A 6 16.02 -12.31 18.34
CA ASN A 6 15.24 -13.31 17.62
C ASN A 6 13.77 -13.22 18.05
N PRO A 7 12.99 -12.27 17.47
CA PRO A 7 11.62 -12.00 17.90
C PRO A 7 10.71 -13.24 17.89
N THR A 8 10.92 -14.14 16.92
CA THR A 8 10.20 -15.41 16.81
C THR A 8 11.19 -16.55 16.55
N ARG A 9 11.48 -17.36 17.58
CA ARG A 9 12.34 -18.55 17.46
C ARG A 9 11.75 -19.74 18.21
N ILE A 10 11.24 -20.69 17.44
CA ILE A 10 10.65 -21.95 17.92
C ILE A 10 11.58 -23.09 17.52
N VAL A 11 12.01 -23.89 18.51
CA VAL A 11 12.91 -25.04 18.29
C VAL A 11 12.14 -26.33 18.56
N ILE A 12 12.08 -27.20 17.56
CA ILE A 12 11.45 -28.52 17.65
C ILE A 12 12.57 -29.55 17.58
N VAL A 13 12.78 -30.28 18.68
CA VAL A 13 13.84 -31.29 18.78
C VAL A 13 13.24 -32.67 18.52
N PRO A 14 13.59 -33.36 17.41
CA PRO A 14 13.12 -34.72 17.16
C PRO A 14 13.74 -35.70 18.16
N ARG A 15 13.08 -36.85 18.37
CA ARG A 15 13.57 -37.89 19.28
C ARG A 15 14.95 -38.45 18.87
N SER A 16 15.23 -38.50 17.56
CA SER A 16 16.50 -39.00 17.03
C SER A 16 16.81 -38.42 15.66
N ASN A 17 18.07 -38.51 15.23
CA ASN A 17 18.52 -38.07 13.89
C ASN A 17 17.97 -38.90 12.72
N ARG A 18 17.21 -39.97 13.00
CA ARG A 18 16.58 -40.81 11.96
C ARG A 18 15.21 -40.29 11.54
N VAL A 19 14.65 -39.33 12.28
CA VAL A 19 13.34 -38.74 11.97
C VAL A 19 13.49 -37.84 10.75
N ASP A 20 12.62 -38.02 9.77
CA ASP A 20 12.52 -37.13 8.61
C ASP A 20 11.85 -35.82 9.06
N CYS A 21 12.65 -34.76 9.18
CA CYS A 21 12.19 -33.44 9.61
C CYS A 21 11.22 -32.82 8.60
N ASP A 22 11.36 -33.10 7.30
CA ASP A 22 10.49 -32.50 6.27
C ASP A 22 9.08 -33.10 6.37
N GLN A 23 8.98 -34.42 6.54
CA GLN A 23 7.69 -35.07 6.79
C GLN A 23 7.06 -34.62 8.12
N LEU A 24 7.86 -34.46 9.18
CA LEU A 24 7.38 -33.93 10.45
C LEU A 24 6.79 -32.53 10.27
N MET A 25 7.44 -31.65 9.50
CA MET A 25 6.93 -30.32 9.22
C MET A 25 5.64 -30.34 8.42
N LEU A 26 5.49 -31.22 7.41
CA LEU A 26 4.24 -31.37 6.66
C LEU A 26 3.07 -31.78 7.56
N HIS A 27 3.32 -32.66 8.54
CA HIS A 27 2.31 -33.02 9.53
C HIS A 27 1.97 -31.86 10.45
N LEU A 28 2.97 -31.10 10.90
CA LEU A 28 2.75 -29.93 11.75
C LEU A 28 1.98 -28.83 11.00
N PHE A 29 2.24 -28.59 9.72
CA PHE A 29 1.46 -27.67 8.91
C PHE A 29 -0.01 -28.12 8.80
N ALA A 30 -0.27 -29.42 8.69
CA ALA A 30 -1.65 -29.93 8.55
C ALA A 30 -2.45 -29.88 9.86
N THR A 31 -1.78 -29.93 11.01
CA THR A 31 -2.42 -30.13 12.33
C THR A 31 -2.28 -28.94 13.27
N THR A 32 -1.47 -27.94 12.92
CA THR A 32 -1.19 -26.77 13.75
C THR A 32 -1.33 -25.47 12.97
N ASP A 33 -1.27 -24.35 13.69
CA ASP A 33 -1.37 -23.00 13.16
C ASP A 33 -0.11 -22.49 12.42
N LEU A 34 0.89 -23.36 12.20
CA LEU A 34 2.04 -23.02 11.37
C LEU A 34 1.66 -22.81 9.90
N GLU A 35 0.59 -23.48 9.43
CA GLU A 35 -0.06 -23.18 8.17
C GLU A 35 -1.50 -22.74 8.43
N ARG A 36 -1.92 -21.64 7.81
CA ARG A 36 -3.26 -21.07 8.00
C ARG A 36 -3.86 -20.62 6.69
N ASN A 37 -5.14 -20.95 6.52
CA ASN A 37 -5.95 -20.47 5.42
C ASN A 37 -6.59 -19.12 5.78
N TYR A 38 -6.26 -18.08 5.03
CA TYR A 38 -6.85 -16.76 5.19
C TYR A 38 -7.94 -16.53 4.15
N ARG A 39 -9.20 -16.44 4.59
CA ARG A 39 -10.32 -16.12 3.70
C ARG A 39 -10.23 -14.66 3.24
N VAL A 40 -10.15 -14.44 1.94
CA VAL A 40 -10.18 -13.11 1.33
C VAL A 40 -11.57 -12.83 0.76
N ASN A 41 -12.21 -11.76 1.22
CA ASN A 41 -13.46 -11.25 0.65
C ASN A 41 -13.40 -9.72 0.54
N MET A 42 -13.28 -9.22 -0.69
CA MET A 42 -13.20 -7.78 -0.99
C MET A 42 -14.61 -7.16 -1.10
N ASN A 43 -15.36 -7.18 0.00
CA ASN A 43 -16.66 -6.50 0.09
C ASN A 43 -16.45 -5.05 0.56
N VAL A 44 -16.85 -4.08 -0.26
CA VAL A 44 -16.62 -2.65 -0.03
C VAL A 44 -17.86 -1.83 -0.38
N ILE A 45 -17.97 -0.62 0.16
CA ILE A 45 -19.00 0.34 -0.25
C ILE A 45 -18.45 1.14 -1.45
N GLY A 46 -19.16 1.08 -2.57
CA GLY A 46 -18.79 1.81 -3.78
C GLY A 46 -19.07 3.31 -3.69
N LEU A 47 -18.67 4.05 -4.73
CA LEU A 47 -19.01 5.48 -4.89
C LEU A 47 -20.51 5.72 -5.08
N ASP A 48 -21.26 4.68 -5.43
CA ASP A 48 -22.73 4.67 -5.48
C ASP A 48 -23.38 4.51 -4.09
N GLY A 49 -22.58 4.37 -3.03
CA GLY A 49 -23.04 4.19 -1.66
C GLY A 49 -23.56 2.78 -1.36
N LYS A 50 -23.38 1.81 -2.27
CA LYS A 50 -23.89 0.45 -2.11
C LYS A 50 -22.77 -0.55 -1.78
N PRO A 51 -23.03 -1.54 -0.91
CA PRO A 51 -22.07 -2.61 -0.65
C PRO A 51 -21.99 -3.55 -1.86
N GLN A 52 -20.77 -3.84 -2.32
CA GLN A 52 -20.50 -4.72 -3.44
C GLN A 52 -19.16 -5.46 -3.23
N VAL A 53 -19.11 -6.72 -3.67
CA VAL A 53 -17.85 -7.46 -3.77
C VAL A 53 -17.15 -7.07 -5.06
N LYS A 54 -15.93 -6.54 -4.97
CA LYS A 54 -15.17 -6.05 -6.14
C LYS A 54 -13.85 -6.79 -6.27
N SER A 55 -13.47 -7.14 -7.51
CA SER A 55 -12.12 -7.62 -7.79
C SER A 55 -11.13 -6.44 -7.80
N LEU A 56 -9.83 -6.75 -7.74
CA LEU A 56 -8.77 -5.74 -7.58
C LEU A 56 -8.79 -4.66 -8.67
N ILE A 57 -8.99 -5.04 -9.94
CA ILE A 57 -8.95 -4.09 -11.07
C ILE A 57 -10.12 -3.08 -11.01
N PRO A 58 -11.40 -3.50 -10.91
CA PRO A 58 -12.52 -2.58 -10.69
C PRO A 58 -12.33 -1.67 -9.47
N LEU A 59 -11.85 -2.23 -8.35
CA LEU A 59 -11.61 -1.47 -7.12
C LEU A 59 -10.59 -0.35 -7.34
N LEU A 60 -9.46 -0.65 -7.99
CA LEU A 60 -8.44 0.36 -8.31
C LEU A 60 -8.95 1.43 -9.29
N LYS A 61 -9.76 1.04 -10.29
CA LYS A 61 -10.35 2.01 -11.22
C LYS A 61 -11.31 2.98 -10.53
N GLU A 62 -12.16 2.47 -9.65
CA GLU A 62 -13.08 3.29 -8.87
C GLU A 62 -12.35 4.20 -7.89
N TRP A 63 -11.31 3.68 -7.22
CA TRP A 63 -10.44 4.50 -6.38
C TRP A 63 -9.75 5.61 -7.17
N LEU A 64 -9.30 5.34 -8.41
CA LEU A 64 -8.72 6.37 -9.29
C LEU A 64 -9.75 7.43 -9.69
N GLN A 65 -11.01 7.06 -9.91
CA GLN A 65 -12.10 8.01 -10.16
C GLN A 65 -12.31 8.92 -8.95
N PHE A 66 -12.41 8.33 -7.76
CA PHE A 66 -12.50 9.08 -6.51
C PHE A 66 -11.31 10.04 -6.33
N ARG A 67 -10.08 9.53 -6.47
CA ARG A 67 -8.87 10.34 -6.32
C ARG A 67 -8.83 11.48 -7.32
N THR A 68 -9.23 11.25 -8.56
CA THR A 68 -9.31 12.29 -9.59
C THR A 68 -10.29 13.38 -9.18
N GLN A 69 -11.49 13.01 -8.73
CA GLN A 69 -12.49 13.99 -8.28
C GLN A 69 -12.01 14.81 -7.09
N VAL A 70 -11.37 14.18 -6.10
CA VAL A 70 -10.80 14.88 -4.93
C VAL A 70 -9.74 15.89 -5.37
N VAL A 71 -8.87 15.51 -6.32
CA VAL A 71 -7.84 16.42 -6.85
C VAL A 71 -8.46 17.57 -7.62
N VAL A 72 -9.48 17.32 -8.44
CA VAL A 72 -10.22 18.37 -9.16
C VAL A 72 -10.84 19.35 -8.16
N ASN A 73 -11.55 18.86 -7.14
CA ASN A 73 -12.17 19.70 -6.12
C ASN A 73 -11.14 20.57 -5.38
N ARG A 74 -9.98 19.98 -5.04
CA ARG A 74 -8.87 20.71 -4.40
C ARG A 74 -8.31 21.81 -5.31
N LEU A 75 -8.10 21.51 -6.59
CA LEU A 75 -7.59 22.48 -7.57
C LEU A 75 -8.61 23.60 -7.83
N GLN A 76 -9.89 23.27 -7.97
CA GLN A 76 -10.97 24.24 -8.14
C GLN A 76 -11.12 25.15 -6.91
N PHE A 77 -11.05 24.58 -5.70
CA PHE A 77 -11.05 25.37 -4.47
C PHE A 77 -9.90 26.39 -4.45
N ARG A 78 -8.68 25.94 -4.81
CA ARG A 78 -7.52 26.83 -4.88
C ARG A 78 -7.67 27.88 -5.98
N LEU A 79 -8.18 27.51 -7.16
CA LEU A 79 -8.44 28.42 -8.27
C LEU A 79 -9.42 29.52 -7.88
N ASN A 80 -10.54 29.16 -7.24
CA ASN A 80 -11.54 30.12 -6.78
C ASN A 80 -10.93 31.12 -5.79
N LYS A 81 -10.10 30.65 -4.85
CA LYS A 81 -9.39 31.55 -3.91
C LYS A 81 -8.41 32.49 -4.61
N ILE A 82 -7.72 32.00 -5.65
CA ILE A 82 -6.83 32.84 -6.46
C ILE A 82 -7.63 33.90 -7.22
N LEU A 83 -8.74 33.53 -7.84
CA LEU A 83 -9.61 34.45 -8.58
C LEU A 83 -10.22 35.53 -7.66
N GLU A 84 -10.73 35.15 -6.49
CA GLU A 84 -11.22 36.08 -5.47
C GLU A 84 -10.12 37.09 -5.07
N ARG A 85 -8.89 36.62 -4.88
CA ARG A 85 -7.75 37.47 -4.49
C ARG A 85 -7.31 38.39 -5.62
N LEU A 86 -7.19 37.88 -6.84
CA LEU A 86 -6.84 38.67 -8.03
C LEU A 86 -7.86 39.78 -8.26
N HIS A 87 -9.16 39.47 -8.14
CA HIS A 87 -10.23 40.45 -8.27
C HIS A 87 -10.08 41.61 -7.29
N VAL A 88 -9.75 41.34 -6.03
CA VAL A 88 -9.46 42.40 -5.05
C VAL A 88 -8.22 43.20 -5.43
N LEU A 89 -7.11 42.54 -5.80
CA LEU A 89 -5.86 43.20 -6.15
C LEU A 89 -5.98 44.10 -7.39
N GLU A 90 -6.79 43.70 -8.38
CA GLU A 90 -7.11 44.51 -9.55
C GLU A 90 -7.79 45.83 -9.14
N GLY A 91 -8.77 45.77 -8.23
CA GLY A 91 -9.42 46.97 -7.70
C GLY A 91 -8.45 47.88 -6.95
N LEU A 92 -7.56 47.28 -6.14
CA LEU A 92 -6.51 48.03 -5.45
C LEU A 92 -5.56 48.72 -6.43
N LEU A 93 -5.12 48.03 -7.50
CA LEU A 93 -4.25 48.62 -8.52
C LEU A 93 -4.91 49.81 -9.24
N VAL A 94 -6.22 49.72 -9.55
CA VAL A 94 -6.98 50.84 -10.10
C VAL A 94 -6.99 52.03 -9.15
N ALA A 95 -7.12 51.78 -7.84
CA ALA A 95 -7.05 52.83 -6.82
C ALA A 95 -5.67 53.47 -6.70
N TYR A 96 -4.57 52.70 -6.77
CA TYR A 96 -3.20 53.25 -6.77
C TYR A 96 -2.94 54.16 -7.98
N LEU A 97 -3.43 53.77 -9.17
CA LEU A 97 -3.27 54.57 -10.38
C LEU A 97 -4.03 55.91 -10.33
N ASN A 98 -5.11 55.99 -9.54
CA ASN A 98 -6.00 57.15 -9.46
C ASN A 98 -6.13 57.69 -8.03
N ILE A 99 -5.05 57.63 -7.25
CA ILE A 99 -5.13 57.81 -5.79
C ILE A 99 -5.68 59.17 -5.36
N ASP A 100 -5.29 60.25 -6.04
CA ASP A 100 -5.76 61.61 -5.73
C ASP A 100 -7.27 61.73 -5.95
N GLU A 101 -7.78 61.08 -6.98
CA GLU A 101 -9.20 61.10 -7.33
C GLU A 101 -10.02 60.24 -6.36
N VAL A 102 -9.50 59.07 -5.96
CA VAL A 102 -10.09 58.24 -4.92
C VAL A 102 -10.17 59.00 -3.59
N ILE A 103 -9.09 59.66 -3.17
CA ILE A 103 -9.08 60.49 -1.96
C ILE A 103 -10.08 61.65 -2.06
N ALA A 104 -10.16 62.31 -3.22
CA ALA A 104 -11.11 63.40 -3.42
C ALA A 104 -12.57 62.92 -3.26
N ILE A 105 -12.91 61.75 -3.79
CA ILE A 105 -14.25 61.15 -3.65
C ILE A 105 -14.53 60.81 -2.18
N ILE A 106 -13.60 60.15 -1.50
CA ILE A 106 -13.75 59.77 -0.08
C ILE A 106 -13.94 61.00 0.81
N ARG A 107 -13.30 62.14 0.49
CA ARG A 107 -13.41 63.37 1.28
C ARG A 107 -14.65 64.21 0.98
N ARG A 108 -15.24 64.11 -0.22
CA ARG A 108 -16.34 64.98 -0.67
C ARG A 108 -17.71 64.33 -0.54
N GLU A 109 -17.78 63.03 -0.74
CA GLU A 109 -19.05 62.29 -0.79
C GLU A 109 -19.37 61.69 0.58
N GLU A 110 -20.60 61.84 1.07
CA GLU A 110 -21.06 61.17 2.31
C GLU A 110 -21.08 59.64 2.16
N LYS A 111 -21.34 59.16 0.93
CA LYS A 111 -21.35 57.74 0.58
C LYS A 111 -20.39 57.49 -0.58
N PRO A 112 -19.08 57.28 -0.31
CA PRO A 112 -18.09 57.15 -1.38
C PRO A 112 -18.19 55.84 -2.15
N LYS A 113 -18.68 54.75 -1.53
CA LYS A 113 -18.73 53.40 -2.13
C LYS A 113 -19.49 53.36 -3.48
N PRO A 114 -20.75 53.83 -3.60
CA PRO A 114 -21.46 53.83 -4.89
C PRO A 114 -20.78 54.68 -5.96
N VAL A 115 -20.15 55.79 -5.57
CA VAL A 115 -19.45 56.69 -6.49
C VAL A 115 -18.19 56.04 -7.04
N LEU A 116 -17.40 55.37 -6.19
CA LEU A 116 -16.22 54.61 -6.62
C LEU A 116 -16.59 53.48 -7.58
N ILE A 117 -17.68 52.75 -7.29
CA ILE A 117 -18.24 51.68 -8.14
C ILE A 117 -18.59 52.23 -9.52
N ALA A 118 -19.38 53.31 -9.59
CA ALA A 118 -19.86 53.85 -10.85
C ALA A 118 -18.72 54.42 -11.70
N LYS A 119 -17.78 55.12 -11.06
CA LYS A 119 -16.71 55.85 -11.76
C LYS A 119 -15.61 54.94 -12.29
N PHE A 120 -15.13 54.02 -11.44
CA PHE A 120 -14.02 53.12 -11.79
C PHE A 120 -14.50 51.74 -12.26
N LYS A 121 -15.82 51.55 -12.41
CA LYS A 121 -16.45 50.28 -12.82
C LYS A 121 -16.04 49.10 -11.92
N LEU A 122 -15.95 49.37 -10.62
CA LEU A 122 -15.52 48.39 -9.62
C LEU A 122 -16.71 47.58 -9.11
N SER A 123 -16.45 46.34 -8.69
CA SER A 123 -17.42 45.58 -7.90
C SER A 123 -17.55 46.13 -6.48
N GLU A 124 -18.62 45.74 -5.78
CA GLU A 124 -18.81 46.10 -4.37
C GLU A 124 -17.66 45.63 -3.46
N ILE A 125 -17.12 44.43 -3.72
CA ILE A 125 -16.01 43.84 -2.96
C ILE A 125 -14.72 44.65 -3.17
N GLN A 126 -14.44 45.06 -4.41
CA GLN A 126 -13.28 45.89 -4.74
C GLN A 126 -13.39 47.27 -4.09
N ALA A 127 -14.58 47.90 -4.18
CA ALA A 127 -14.81 49.22 -3.59
C ALA A 127 -14.66 49.17 -2.06
N GLU A 128 -15.15 48.12 -1.40
CA GLU A 128 -14.93 47.90 0.04
C GLU A 128 -13.44 47.77 0.36
N ALA A 129 -12.72 46.93 -0.37
CA ALA A 129 -11.28 46.73 -0.17
C ALA A 129 -10.46 48.03 -0.32
N ILE A 130 -10.88 48.93 -1.22
CA ILE A 130 -10.26 50.25 -1.38
C ILE A 130 -10.54 51.16 -0.17
N LEU A 131 -11.77 51.15 0.35
CA LEU A 131 -12.14 51.94 1.53
C LEU A 131 -11.44 51.45 2.80
N GLU A 132 -11.11 50.16 2.88
CA GLU A 132 -10.34 49.57 3.97
C GLU A 132 -8.82 49.84 3.88
N LEU A 133 -8.33 50.48 2.80
CA LEU A 133 -6.91 50.83 2.68
C LEU A 133 -6.48 51.81 3.77
N LYS A 134 -5.41 51.45 4.47
CA LYS A 134 -4.73 52.33 5.44
C LYS A 134 -3.77 53.25 4.70
N LEU A 135 -3.63 54.50 5.14
CA LEU A 135 -2.72 55.49 4.56
C LEU A 135 -1.28 54.97 4.40
N ARG A 136 -0.78 54.17 5.35
CA ARG A 136 0.56 53.55 5.28
C ARG A 136 0.73 52.60 4.08
N HIS A 137 -0.36 52.06 3.54
CA HIS A 137 -0.32 51.18 2.38
C HIS A 137 -0.17 51.97 1.08
N LEU A 138 -0.35 53.30 1.08
CA LEU A 138 -0.21 54.14 -0.12
C LEU A 138 1.24 54.35 -0.60
N ALA A 139 2.22 53.74 0.07
CA ALA A 139 3.62 53.84 -0.32
C ALA A 139 3.90 53.06 -1.63
N LYS A 140 4.79 53.59 -2.47
CA LYS A 140 5.21 52.94 -3.74
C LYS A 140 5.71 51.49 -3.57
N LEU A 141 6.29 51.18 -2.41
CA LEU A 141 6.75 49.84 -2.07
C LEU A 141 5.61 48.82 -1.96
N GLU A 142 4.43 49.24 -1.51
CA GLU A 142 3.24 48.38 -1.42
C GLU A 142 2.61 48.15 -2.80
N GLU A 143 2.63 49.15 -3.68
CA GLU A 143 2.23 48.97 -5.08
C GLU A 143 3.07 47.88 -5.77
N ILE A 144 4.39 47.90 -5.57
CA ILE A 144 5.31 46.89 -6.12
C ILE A 144 4.98 45.50 -5.55
N LYS A 145 4.71 45.39 -4.25
CA LYS A 145 4.31 44.12 -3.63
C LYS A 145 3.02 43.57 -4.23
N ILE A 146 2.01 44.43 -4.43
CA ILE A 146 0.73 44.02 -5.04
C ILE A 146 0.96 43.55 -6.49
N LYS A 147 1.75 44.27 -7.28
CA LYS A 147 2.09 43.85 -8.66
C LYS A 147 2.78 42.49 -8.68
N ASN A 148 3.74 42.26 -7.79
CA ASN A 148 4.42 40.97 -7.67
C ASN A 148 3.46 39.85 -7.22
N GLU A 149 2.55 40.14 -6.29
CA GLU A 149 1.53 39.19 -5.84
C GLU A 149 0.58 38.81 -7.00
N VAL A 150 0.11 39.80 -7.76
CA VAL A 150 -0.71 39.58 -8.97
C VAL A 150 0.03 38.71 -9.98
N GLU A 151 1.30 39.01 -10.26
CA GLU A 151 2.07 38.23 -11.23
C GLU A 151 2.21 36.75 -10.80
N GLN A 152 2.48 36.51 -9.52
CA GLN A 152 2.60 35.15 -9.00
C GLN A 152 1.25 34.41 -9.03
N LEU A 153 0.18 35.06 -8.59
CA LEU A 153 -1.17 34.49 -8.61
C LEU A 153 -1.66 34.20 -10.03
N GLU A 154 -1.31 35.03 -11.00
CA GLU A 154 -1.59 34.80 -12.43
C GLU A 154 -0.86 33.58 -12.98
N LYS A 155 0.41 33.36 -12.59
CA LYS A 155 1.17 32.16 -12.95
C LYS A 155 0.52 30.91 -12.34
N ASP A 156 0.13 30.98 -11.08
CA ASP A 156 -0.56 29.88 -10.39
C ASP A 156 -1.92 29.59 -11.02
N ARG A 157 -2.72 30.63 -11.32
CA ARG A 157 -4.02 30.53 -12.01
C ARG A 157 -3.87 29.77 -13.31
N LYS A 158 -2.98 30.25 -14.19
CA LYS A 158 -2.73 29.64 -15.51
C LYS A 158 -2.30 28.19 -15.37
N THR A 159 -1.44 27.88 -14.40
CA THR A 159 -0.99 26.51 -14.14
C THR A 159 -2.16 25.60 -13.76
N ILE A 160 -3.04 26.05 -12.86
CA ILE A 160 -4.19 25.27 -12.42
C ILE A 160 -5.22 25.11 -13.55
N GLU A 161 -5.53 26.18 -14.29
CA GLU A 161 -6.42 26.11 -15.47
C GLU A 161 -5.86 25.16 -16.55
N LEU A 162 -4.55 25.16 -16.76
CA LEU A 162 -3.87 24.25 -17.69
C LEU A 162 -3.99 22.79 -17.26
N LEU A 163 -3.97 22.52 -15.95
CA LEU A 163 -4.18 21.18 -15.40
C LEU A 163 -5.63 20.74 -15.51
N LEU A 164 -6.59 21.63 -15.21
CA LEU A 164 -8.03 21.33 -15.23
C LEU A 164 -8.59 21.21 -16.66
N SER A 165 -7.98 21.87 -17.64
CA SER A 165 -8.40 21.84 -19.06
C SER A 165 -8.03 20.55 -19.79
N SER A 166 -7.21 19.67 -19.21
CA SER A 166 -6.72 18.47 -19.90
C SER A 166 -6.62 17.27 -18.95
N GLU A 167 -7.41 16.24 -19.25
CA GLU A 167 -7.38 14.99 -18.49
C GLU A 167 -6.00 14.32 -18.46
N THR A 168 -5.24 14.40 -19.56
CA THR A 168 -3.90 13.79 -19.65
C THR A 168 -2.90 14.49 -18.74
N ARG A 169 -2.99 15.82 -18.64
CA ARG A 169 -2.18 16.61 -17.69
C ARG A 169 -2.57 16.30 -16.26
N LEU A 170 -3.86 16.23 -15.96
CA LEU A 170 -4.36 15.88 -14.64
C LEU A 170 -3.88 14.48 -14.21
N LYS A 171 -3.97 13.47 -15.10
CA LYS A 171 -3.45 12.12 -14.85
C LYS A 171 -1.95 12.13 -14.58
N THR A 172 -1.18 12.91 -15.34
CA THR A 172 0.27 13.05 -15.15
C THR A 172 0.60 13.69 -13.80
N PHE A 173 -0.17 14.71 -13.40
CA PHE A 173 -0.04 15.38 -12.11
C PHE A 173 -0.35 14.40 -10.96
N ILE A 174 -1.47 13.68 -11.01
CA ILE A 174 -1.82 12.65 -10.01
C ILE A 174 -0.73 11.57 -9.93
N LYS A 175 -0.19 11.13 -11.07
CA LYS A 175 0.91 10.15 -11.10
C LYS A 175 2.16 10.66 -10.38
N LYS A 176 2.49 11.95 -10.50
CA LYS A 176 3.60 12.56 -9.77
C LYS A 176 3.33 12.57 -8.26
N GLU A 177 2.13 12.95 -7.84
CA GLU A 177 1.75 12.91 -6.41
C GLU A 177 1.86 11.50 -5.83
N LEU A 178 1.37 10.48 -6.55
CA LEU A 178 1.44 9.10 -6.07
C LEU A 178 2.87 8.58 -5.95
N ARG A 179 3.81 9.08 -6.77
CA ARG A 179 5.23 8.74 -6.62
C ARG A 179 5.84 9.37 -5.38
N VAL A 180 5.51 10.62 -5.09
CA VAL A 180 5.96 11.28 -3.85
C VAL A 180 5.45 10.50 -2.63
N ILE A 181 4.18 10.08 -2.64
CA ILE A 181 3.61 9.25 -1.56
C ILE A 181 4.35 7.91 -1.46
N LEU A 182 4.70 7.28 -2.59
CA LEU A 182 5.47 6.04 -2.59
C LEU A 182 6.89 6.23 -2.02
N GLU A 183 7.53 7.36 -2.31
CA GLU A 183 8.86 7.71 -1.78
C GLU A 183 8.83 8.01 -0.28
N GLU A 184 7.77 8.67 0.20
CA GLU A 184 7.60 9.03 1.62
C GLU A 184 7.13 7.87 2.50
N PHE A 185 6.25 6.99 1.97
CA PHE A 185 5.54 5.98 2.78
C PHE A 185 5.73 4.53 2.29
N GLY A 186 6.45 4.30 1.20
CA GLY A 186 6.68 2.95 0.67
C GLY A 186 7.61 2.11 1.54
N ASP A 187 7.37 0.80 1.61
CA ASP A 187 8.22 -0.16 2.30
C ASP A 187 8.54 -1.38 1.41
N GLN A 188 9.57 -2.14 1.82
CA GLN A 188 9.91 -3.39 1.15
C GLN A 188 8.93 -4.50 1.57
N ARG A 189 8.62 -5.37 0.62
CA ARG A 189 7.76 -6.52 0.87
C ARG A 189 8.38 -7.45 1.91
N ARG A 190 7.66 -7.71 3.01
CA ARG A 190 8.11 -8.59 4.10
C ARG A 190 7.90 -10.07 3.82
N CYS A 191 6.79 -10.42 3.15
CA CYS A 191 6.44 -11.82 2.87
C CYS A 191 6.93 -12.23 1.47
N GLN A 192 7.47 -13.43 1.34
CA GLN A 192 7.82 -14.02 0.03
C GLN A 192 6.64 -14.83 -0.53
N ILE A 193 6.52 -14.89 -1.86
CA ILE A 193 5.62 -15.84 -2.53
C ILE A 193 6.48 -16.96 -3.05
N ILE A 194 6.20 -18.18 -2.61
CA ILE A 194 6.88 -19.39 -3.06
C ILE A 194 5.82 -20.21 -3.80
N SER A 195 6.08 -20.54 -5.07
CA SER A 195 5.27 -21.48 -5.83
C SER A 195 5.71 -22.91 -5.54
N ASP A 196 4.85 -23.89 -5.83
CA ASP A 196 5.21 -25.31 -5.83
C ASP A 196 5.65 -25.88 -4.46
N VAL A 197 4.97 -25.44 -3.39
CA VAL A 197 5.16 -25.98 -2.04
C VAL A 197 4.40 -27.31 -1.90
N PRO A 198 4.99 -28.36 -1.30
CA PRO A 198 4.27 -29.59 -1.02
C PRO A 198 3.05 -29.33 -0.14
N SER A 199 1.94 -29.98 -0.44
CA SER A 199 0.73 -29.89 0.40
C SER A 199 1.01 -30.44 1.79
N ALA A 200 0.54 -29.74 2.82
CA ALA A 200 0.54 -30.25 4.17
C ALA A 200 -0.20 -31.59 4.25
N GLN A 201 0.42 -32.57 4.90
CA GLN A 201 -0.10 -33.93 5.01
C GLN A 201 0.11 -34.42 6.43
N ALA A 202 -0.99 -34.81 7.10
CA ALA A 202 -0.90 -35.44 8.40
C ALA A 202 -0.37 -36.88 8.28
N PHE A 203 0.43 -37.31 9.26
CA PHE A 203 0.79 -38.71 9.41
C PHE A 203 -0.43 -39.59 9.59
N ASN A 204 -0.37 -40.79 9.00
CA ASN A 204 -1.24 -41.88 9.37
C ASN A 204 -0.62 -42.68 10.54
N ASP A 205 -1.42 -43.49 11.23
CA ASP A 205 -0.95 -44.27 12.38
C ASP A 205 0.26 -45.17 12.06
N GLN A 206 0.40 -45.62 10.80
CA GLN A 206 1.54 -46.41 10.32
C GLN A 206 2.83 -45.59 10.19
N ASP A 207 2.74 -44.30 9.90
CA ASP A 207 3.88 -43.39 9.73
C ASP A 207 4.50 -42.98 11.07
N MET A 208 3.73 -43.12 12.17
CA MET A 208 4.22 -42.87 13.53
C MET A 208 5.11 -43.98 14.07
N ILE A 209 5.17 -45.14 13.39
CA ILE A 209 6.02 -46.27 13.77
C ILE A 209 7.45 -46.00 13.27
N PRO A 210 8.47 -46.08 14.13
CA PRO A 210 9.84 -45.86 13.71
C PRO A 210 10.25 -46.80 12.58
N ALA A 211 10.69 -46.22 11.46
CA ALA A 211 11.31 -46.97 10.37
C ALA A 211 12.68 -47.49 10.82
N GLU A 212 12.75 -48.74 11.25
CA GLU A 212 14.01 -49.43 11.50
C GLU A 212 14.50 -50.07 10.20
N ASN A 213 15.80 -49.95 9.92
CA ASN A 213 16.42 -50.73 8.85
C ASN A 213 16.31 -52.21 9.23
N VAL A 214 15.66 -53.01 8.39
CA VAL A 214 15.49 -54.45 8.62
C VAL A 214 15.98 -55.21 7.40
N THR A 215 16.71 -56.29 7.65
CA THR A 215 17.03 -57.30 6.63
C THR A 215 16.13 -58.50 6.88
N VAL A 216 15.29 -58.83 5.89
CA VAL A 216 14.41 -60.00 5.94
C VAL A 216 15.12 -61.15 5.22
N VAL A 217 15.29 -62.27 5.90
CA VAL A 217 16.01 -63.45 5.41
C VAL A 217 15.05 -64.62 5.28
N LEU A 218 15.08 -65.27 4.12
CA LEU A 218 14.33 -66.48 3.77
C LEU A 218 15.30 -67.66 3.70
N SER A 219 14.93 -68.76 4.36
CA SER A 219 15.66 -70.03 4.27
C SER A 219 15.11 -70.95 3.18
N GLU A 220 15.88 -71.98 2.79
CA GLU A 220 15.45 -72.97 1.79
C GLU A 220 14.20 -73.75 2.24
N LYS A 221 14.05 -74.01 3.55
CA LYS A 221 12.84 -74.64 4.11
C LYS A 221 11.68 -73.67 4.37
N GLY A 222 11.77 -72.43 3.88
CA GLY A 222 10.67 -71.45 3.94
C GLY A 222 10.52 -70.72 5.27
N TRP A 223 11.55 -70.71 6.13
CA TRP A 223 11.53 -69.92 7.36
C TRP A 223 11.89 -68.46 7.07
N ILE A 224 11.12 -67.55 7.67
CA ILE A 224 11.33 -66.10 7.54
C ILE A 224 11.87 -65.56 8.85
N LYS A 225 12.98 -64.82 8.80
CA LYS A 225 13.58 -64.12 9.94
C LYS A 225 13.79 -62.66 9.60
N ALA A 226 13.37 -61.77 10.49
CA ALA A 226 13.67 -60.34 10.42
C ALA A 226 14.86 -60.03 11.34
N ALA A 227 15.89 -59.39 10.81
CA ALA A 227 17.08 -59.01 11.56
C ALA A 227 17.33 -57.50 11.46
N LYS A 228 17.77 -56.88 12.56
CA LYS A 228 17.89 -55.42 12.69
C LYS A 228 19.17 -54.90 12.03
N GLY A 229 19.03 -54.01 11.05
CA GLY A 229 20.13 -53.38 10.32
C GLY A 229 20.39 -54.02 8.95
N HIS A 230 21.05 -53.27 8.07
CA HIS A 230 21.43 -53.72 6.72
C HIS A 230 22.84 -54.33 6.64
N GLU A 231 23.57 -54.31 7.75
CA GLU A 231 24.96 -54.79 7.92
C GLU A 231 25.01 -56.21 8.48
N ILE A 232 24.08 -57.08 8.06
CA ILE A 232 24.02 -58.46 8.52
C ILE A 232 24.48 -59.37 7.39
N GLU A 233 25.40 -60.28 7.69
CA GLU A 233 25.77 -61.37 6.80
C GLU A 233 24.72 -62.48 6.88
N SER A 234 23.72 -62.42 6.00
CA SER A 234 22.55 -63.31 5.98
C SER A 234 22.92 -64.80 5.91
N SER A 235 24.03 -65.17 5.29
CA SER A 235 24.55 -66.55 5.21
C SER A 235 25.10 -67.10 6.54
N SER A 236 25.53 -66.22 7.45
CA SER A 236 26.15 -66.58 8.73
C SER A 236 25.14 -66.75 9.89
N LEU A 237 23.86 -66.53 9.62
CA LEU A 237 22.81 -66.62 10.63
C LEU A 237 22.58 -68.07 11.08
N ASN A 238 22.16 -68.26 12.34
CA ASN A 238 21.78 -69.58 12.83
C ASN A 238 20.50 -70.09 12.14
N TYR A 239 20.64 -71.15 11.34
CA TYR A 239 19.56 -71.89 10.70
C TYR A 239 19.23 -73.18 11.48
N LYS A 240 18.03 -73.72 11.27
CA LYS A 240 17.64 -75.01 11.86
C LYS A 240 18.40 -76.16 11.21
N SER A 241 18.46 -77.31 11.88
CA SER A 241 19.21 -78.47 11.40
C SER A 241 18.80 -78.88 9.98
N GLY A 242 19.78 -78.88 9.07
CA GLY A 242 19.61 -79.18 7.65
C GLY A 242 18.85 -78.11 6.86
N ASP A 243 18.81 -76.86 7.33
CA ASP A 243 18.29 -75.69 6.61
C ASP A 243 19.43 -74.71 6.29
N THR A 244 19.33 -74.01 5.16
CA THR A 244 20.37 -73.11 4.64
C THR A 244 19.76 -71.80 4.14
N PHE A 245 20.62 -70.79 3.98
CA PHE A 245 20.25 -69.50 3.41
C PHE A 245 19.73 -69.65 1.97
N LEU A 246 18.59 -69.05 1.67
CA LEU A 246 18.07 -68.97 0.29
C LEU A 246 18.22 -67.55 -0.28
N LYS A 247 17.65 -66.54 0.40
CA LYS A 247 17.63 -65.15 -0.10
C LYS A 247 17.38 -64.17 1.03
N ASP A 248 17.91 -62.96 0.90
CA ASP A 248 17.57 -61.82 1.75
C ASP A 248 17.07 -60.61 0.94
N ALA A 249 16.38 -59.72 1.64
CA ALA A 249 15.95 -58.43 1.13
C ALA A 249 16.14 -57.36 2.21
N LYS A 250 16.69 -56.22 1.81
CA LYS A 250 16.87 -55.05 2.67
C LYS A 250 15.65 -54.14 2.52
N GLY A 251 15.07 -53.73 3.64
CA GLY A 251 13.92 -52.84 3.67
C GLY A 251 13.90 -51.99 4.93
N ARG A 252 12.79 -51.27 5.10
CA ARG A 252 12.41 -50.59 6.33
C ARG A 252 11.21 -51.33 6.93
N SER A 253 11.01 -51.21 8.25
CA SER A 253 9.92 -51.88 8.96
C SER A 253 8.52 -51.31 8.70
N ASN A 254 8.44 -50.18 7.99
CA ASN A 254 7.21 -49.49 7.59
C ASN A 254 7.10 -49.40 6.05
#